data_AF-A0A6J1IEE7-F1
#
_entry.id   AF-A0A6J1IEE7-F1
#
_cell.length_a   1.000
_cell.length_b   1.000
_cell.length_c   1.000
_cell.angle_alpha   90.00
_cell.angle_beta   90.00
_cell.angle_gamma   90.00
#
_symmetry.space_group_name_H-M   'P 1'
#
loop_
_entity.id
_entity.type
_entity.pdbx_description
1 polymer ?
#
loop_
_entity_poly.entity_id
_entity_poly.type
_entity_poly.pdbx_seq_one_letter_code
_entity_poly.pdbx_strand_id
1 'polypeptide(L)'
;MLMERQGEDDVHDCTIKLRVNPKKRRDKVYIGCGAGFGGDRPTAALKLLQRVKDLNYLVLECLAERTLADRHQAMSSGGDGYDSRIADWMKLLLPLAVKRNICIITNMGAMDPPGAQQNVIEIASSLGLSVSVAVAYEVSVKESGISTYLGAAPIVKCLEKYHPNVIITSRVADAALFMAPMVGSGF
;
A
#
# COMPACT_ATOMS: atom_id res chain seq x y z
N MET A 1 -40.11 36.22 -1.81
CA MET A 1 -38.64 36.21 -1.99
C MET A 1 -38.25 34.74 -2.14
N LEU A 2 -38.04 34.34 -3.39
CA LEU A 2 -37.71 32.98 -3.80
C LEU A 2 -36.24 32.73 -3.44
N MET A 3 -35.94 31.62 -2.76
CA MET A 3 -34.59 31.05 -2.75
C MET A 3 -34.64 29.77 -3.56
N GLU A 4 -33.83 29.79 -4.61
CA GLU A 4 -33.78 28.85 -5.72
C GLU A 4 -33.40 27.44 -5.24
N ARG A 5 -34.07 26.44 -5.83
CA ARG A 5 -33.52 25.09 -5.94
C ARG A 5 -32.52 25.13 -7.08
N GLN A 6 -31.28 24.74 -6.83
CA GLN A 6 -30.37 24.28 -7.87
C GLN A 6 -30.01 22.83 -7.53
N GLY A 7 -30.51 21.92 -8.36
CA GLY A 7 -29.81 20.67 -8.62
C GLY A 7 -28.90 20.91 -9.82
N GLU A 8 -27.71 20.33 -9.79
CA GLU A 8 -26.87 20.08 -10.98
C GLU A 8 -25.79 19.06 -10.60
N ASP A 9 -26.02 17.82 -11.04
CA ASP A 9 -25.05 16.77 -11.39
C ASP A 9 -23.78 16.60 -10.54
N ASP A 10 -23.88 15.77 -9.50
CA ASP A 10 -22.71 15.14 -8.87
C ASP A 10 -22.09 14.11 -9.83
N VAL A 11 -21.31 14.60 -10.79
CA VAL A 11 -20.21 13.84 -11.39
C VAL A 11 -18.93 14.51 -10.93
N HIS A 12 -18.29 13.93 -9.90
CA HIS A 12 -16.91 14.27 -9.56
C HIS A 12 -16.02 13.85 -10.72
N ASP A 13 -15.78 14.85 -11.56
CA ASP A 13 -14.93 14.86 -12.72
C ASP A 13 -13.68 14.00 -12.53
N CYS A 14 -13.52 13.00 -13.39
CA CYS A 14 -12.30 12.21 -13.54
C CYS A 14 -11.14 13.04 -14.14
N THR A 15 -11.22 14.38 -14.10
CA THR A 15 -10.16 15.29 -14.52
C THR A 15 -8.87 14.98 -13.77
N ILE A 16 -7.98 14.32 -14.49
CA ILE A 16 -6.59 14.11 -14.10
C ILE A 16 -5.88 15.46 -14.20
N LYS A 17 -5.70 16.13 -13.07
CA LYS A 17 -4.81 17.30 -12.98
C LYS A 17 -3.37 16.83 -13.15
N LEU A 18 -2.72 17.25 -14.23
CA LEU A 18 -1.30 16.99 -14.45
C LEU A 18 -0.49 17.59 -13.29
N ARG A 19 0.57 16.88 -12.91
CA ARG A 19 1.49 17.39 -11.88
C ARG A 19 2.14 18.65 -12.36
N VAL A 20 2.20 19.65 -11.49
CA VAL A 20 3.01 20.83 -11.71
C VAL A 20 4.47 20.45 -11.45
N ASN A 21 5.31 20.53 -12.48
CA ASN A 21 6.75 20.22 -12.44
C ASN A 21 7.10 18.79 -11.96
N PRO A 22 6.68 17.73 -12.70
CA PRO A 22 6.98 16.35 -12.34
C PRO A 22 8.49 16.11 -12.38
N LYS A 23 9.10 15.82 -11.23
CA LYS A 23 10.53 15.50 -11.13
C LYS A 23 10.74 14.00 -11.26
N LYS A 24 11.27 13.57 -12.41
CA LYS A 24 11.80 12.22 -12.59
C LYS A 24 13.07 12.08 -11.73
N ARG A 25 13.08 11.25 -10.68
CA ARG A 25 14.28 11.13 -9.80
C ARG A 25 15.15 9.91 -10.06
N ARG A 26 14.66 8.90 -10.78
CA ARG A 26 15.47 7.81 -11.32
C ARG A 26 15.22 7.66 -12.81
N ASP A 27 16.28 7.41 -13.55
CA ASP A 27 16.17 7.06 -14.96
C ASP A 27 15.57 5.68 -15.19
N LYS A 28 15.82 4.76 -14.25
CA LYS A 28 15.31 3.39 -14.23
C LYS A 28 14.85 3.04 -12.82
N VAL A 29 13.70 2.38 -12.74
CA VAL A 29 13.11 1.88 -11.48
C VAL A 29 13.01 0.38 -11.57
N TYR A 30 13.58 -0.32 -10.59
CA TYR A 30 13.53 -1.77 -10.49
C TYR A 30 12.53 -2.18 -9.41
N ILE A 31 11.46 -2.85 -9.85
CA ILE A 31 10.36 -3.28 -8.99
C ILE A 31 10.32 -4.81 -9.01
N GLY A 32 10.33 -5.42 -7.83
CA GLY A 32 10.20 -6.86 -7.66
C GLY A 32 8.79 -7.22 -7.23
N CYS A 33 8.22 -8.27 -7.80
CA CYS A 33 6.99 -8.87 -7.32
C CYS A 33 7.36 -9.99 -6.32
N GLY A 34 7.13 -9.74 -5.03
CA GLY A 34 7.37 -10.72 -3.96
C GLY A 34 6.14 -11.59 -3.66
N ALA A 35 4.95 -11.10 -3.99
CA ALA A 35 3.69 -11.84 -3.94
C ALA A 35 2.72 -11.27 -4.97
N GLY A 36 1.95 -12.15 -5.61
CA GLY A 36 0.84 -11.81 -6.52
C GLY A 36 -0.48 -12.49 -6.15
N PHE A 37 -0.54 -13.16 -5.00
CA PHE A 37 -1.77 -13.71 -4.45
C PHE A 37 -1.59 -14.01 -2.96
N GLY A 38 -2.71 -14.08 -2.23
CA GLY A 38 -2.73 -14.41 -0.81
C GLY A 38 -1.91 -15.65 -0.46
N GLY A 39 -1.98 -16.76 -1.19
CA GLY A 39 -1.27 -18.00 -0.87
C GLY A 39 0.27 -18.00 -1.02
N ASP A 40 0.89 -16.89 -1.44
CA ASP A 40 2.32 -16.84 -1.67
C ASP A 40 3.17 -16.96 -0.39
N ARG A 41 4.42 -17.40 -0.57
CA ARG A 41 5.34 -17.72 0.52
C ARG A 41 6.35 -16.59 0.74
N PRO A 42 6.51 -16.08 1.98
CA PRO A 42 7.53 -15.08 2.31
C PRO A 42 8.96 -15.48 1.87
N THR A 43 9.27 -16.78 1.90
CA THR A 43 10.59 -17.31 1.50
C THR A 43 10.89 -17.12 0.01
N ALA A 44 9.87 -17.04 -0.86
CA ALA A 44 10.06 -16.75 -2.28
C ALA A 44 10.48 -15.29 -2.49
N ALA A 45 9.80 -14.35 -1.83
CA ALA A 45 10.18 -12.94 -1.84
C ALA A 45 11.57 -12.70 -1.22
N LEU A 46 11.92 -13.43 -0.16
CA LEU A 46 13.26 -13.36 0.41
C LEU A 46 14.33 -13.77 -0.61
N LYS A 47 14.10 -14.84 -1.39
CA LYS A 47 15.03 -15.25 -2.46
C LYS A 47 15.19 -14.16 -3.51
N LEU A 48 14.10 -13.46 -3.87
CA LEU A 48 14.16 -12.31 -4.77
C LEU A 48 15.03 -11.19 -4.19
N LEU A 49 14.79 -10.82 -2.92
CA LEU A 49 15.60 -9.86 -2.17
C LEU A 49 17.06 -10.30 -1.97
N GLN A 50 17.39 -11.58 -2.08
CA GLN A 50 18.78 -12.04 -1.94
C GLN A 50 19.52 -12.04 -3.28
N ARG A 51 18.81 -12.34 -4.38
CA ARG A 51 19.43 -12.61 -5.69
C ARG A 51 19.49 -11.39 -6.60
N VAL A 52 18.48 -10.53 -6.57
CA VAL A 52 18.40 -9.37 -7.46
C VAL A 52 19.18 -8.22 -6.85
N LYS A 53 20.28 -7.81 -7.50
CA LYS A 53 21.20 -6.77 -7.02
C LYS A 53 20.62 -5.36 -7.08
N ASP A 54 19.93 -5.04 -8.16
CA ASP A 54 19.32 -3.72 -8.36
C ASP A 54 17.82 -3.85 -8.13
N LEU A 55 17.39 -3.52 -6.91
CA LEU A 55 15.98 -3.48 -6.55
C LEU A 55 15.70 -2.20 -5.77
N ASN A 56 14.59 -1.56 -6.08
CA ASN A 56 14.18 -0.32 -5.43
C ASN A 56 12.92 -0.54 -4.59
N TYR A 57 12.00 -1.34 -5.12
CA TYR A 57 10.72 -1.62 -4.50
C TYR A 57 10.43 -3.12 -4.52
N LEU A 58 9.80 -3.62 -3.46
CA LEU A 58 9.26 -4.96 -3.40
C LEU A 58 7.75 -4.86 -3.18
N VAL A 59 6.98 -5.27 -4.17
CA VAL A 59 5.51 -5.29 -4.11
C VAL A 59 5.04 -6.64 -3.58
N LEU A 60 4.16 -6.60 -2.58
CA LEU A 60 3.49 -7.74 -1.98
C LEU A 60 1.98 -7.57 -2.13
N GLU A 61 1.45 -8.07 -3.25
CA GLU A 61 0.01 -8.12 -3.50
C GLU A 61 -0.54 -9.42 -2.91
N CYS A 62 -1.32 -9.32 -1.84
CA CYS A 62 -1.73 -10.48 -1.03
C CYS A 62 -3.22 -10.53 -0.73
N LEU A 63 -3.97 -9.48 -1.06
CA LEU A 63 -5.41 -9.43 -0.90
C LEU A 63 -6.10 -9.31 -2.26
N ALA A 64 -7.08 -10.17 -2.48
CA ALA A 64 -8.06 -10.08 -3.55
C ALA A 64 -9.47 -9.91 -2.96
N GLU A 65 -10.49 -9.70 -3.81
CA GLU A 65 -11.87 -9.38 -3.39
C GLU A 65 -12.44 -10.37 -2.35
N ARG A 66 -12.20 -11.68 -2.54
CA ARG A 66 -12.67 -12.71 -1.62
C ARG A 66 -12.01 -12.61 -0.24
N THR A 67 -10.71 -12.31 -0.21
CA THR A 67 -9.95 -12.16 1.04
C THR A 67 -10.36 -10.88 1.78
N LEU A 68 -10.74 -9.82 1.06
CA LEU A 68 -11.28 -8.60 1.67
C LEU A 68 -12.64 -8.85 2.32
N ALA A 69 -13.53 -9.59 1.66
CA ALA A 69 -14.82 -9.99 2.23
C ALA A 69 -14.66 -10.85 3.50
N ASP A 70 -13.72 -11.80 3.49
CA ASP A 70 -13.39 -12.61 4.68
C ASP A 70 -12.90 -11.72 5.84
N ARG A 71 -12.15 -10.65 5.56
CA ARG A 71 -11.67 -9.70 6.58
C ARG A 71 -12.79 -8.78 7.11
N HIS A 72 -13.73 -8.38 6.27
CA HIS A 72 -14.96 -7.71 6.75
C HIS A 72 -15.72 -8.58 7.76
N GLN A 73 -15.82 -9.88 7.48
CA GLN A 73 -16.48 -10.83 8.37
C GLN A 73 -15.68 -11.06 9.67
N ALA A 74 -14.35 -11.12 9.58
CA ALA A 74 -13.47 -11.26 10.75
C ALA A 74 -13.54 -10.03 11.67
N MET A 75 -13.53 -8.82 11.11
CA MET A 75 -13.69 -7.57 11.88
C MET A 75 -15.05 -7.48 12.56
N SER A 76 -16.11 -7.89 11.87
CA SER A 76 -17.46 -7.97 12.44
C SER A 76 -17.57 -8.98 13.59
N SER A 77 -16.60 -9.90 13.69
CA SER A 77 -16.48 -10.93 14.73
C SER A 77 -15.42 -10.58 15.79
N GLY A 78 -14.88 -9.35 15.78
CA GLY A 78 -13.91 -8.87 16.76
C GLY A 78 -12.43 -9.19 16.47
N GLY A 79 -12.10 -9.66 15.26
CA GLY A 79 -10.73 -9.86 14.80
C GLY A 79 -10.11 -8.61 14.15
N ASP A 80 -8.82 -8.68 13.82
CA ASP A 80 -8.10 -7.58 13.16
C ASP A 80 -8.68 -7.25 11.77
N GLY A 81 -8.74 -5.96 11.44
CA GLY A 81 -9.21 -5.48 10.14
C GLY A 81 -8.19 -5.58 9.00
N TYR A 82 -6.98 -6.09 9.27
CA TYR A 82 -5.85 -6.22 8.33
C TYR A 82 -5.40 -7.69 8.13
N ASP A 83 -4.50 -7.97 7.18
CA ASP A 83 -3.96 -9.33 6.99
C ASP A 83 -2.96 -9.67 8.10
N SER A 84 -3.36 -10.57 9.00
CA SER A 84 -2.54 -11.07 10.11
C SER A 84 -1.17 -11.62 9.68
N ARG A 85 -1.02 -12.06 8.43
CA ARG A 85 0.24 -12.60 7.91
C ARG A 85 1.28 -11.53 7.62
N ILE A 86 0.90 -10.24 7.63
CA ILE A 86 1.86 -9.14 7.52
C ILE A 86 3.02 -9.32 8.49
N ALA A 87 2.75 -9.91 9.66
CA ALA A 87 3.76 -10.18 10.66
C ALA A 87 4.87 -11.14 10.16
N ASP A 88 4.48 -12.24 9.52
CA ASP A 88 5.43 -13.23 9.00
C ASP A 88 6.25 -12.67 7.83
N TRP A 89 5.61 -11.88 6.97
CA TRP A 89 6.26 -11.18 5.88
C TRP A 89 7.30 -10.17 6.40
N MET A 90 6.92 -9.33 7.36
CA MET A 90 7.81 -8.28 7.87
C MET A 90 8.97 -8.85 8.70
N LYS A 91 8.74 -9.87 9.54
CA LYS A 91 9.81 -10.55 10.28
C LYS A 91 10.90 -11.08 9.36
N LEU A 92 10.51 -11.62 8.21
CA LEU A 92 11.45 -12.23 7.28
C LEU A 92 12.14 -11.20 6.36
N LEU A 93 11.41 -10.18 5.90
CA LEU A 93 11.87 -9.30 4.82
C LEU A 93 12.50 -7.99 5.32
N LEU A 94 11.99 -7.40 6.42
CA LEU A 94 12.43 -6.09 6.89
C LEU A 94 13.94 -5.99 7.12
N PRO A 95 14.63 -6.95 7.76
CA PRO A 95 16.07 -6.82 8.02
C PRO A 95 16.89 -6.62 6.74
N LEU A 96 16.54 -7.35 5.67
CA LEU A 96 17.25 -7.26 4.39
C LEU A 96 16.78 -6.07 3.56
N ALA A 97 15.47 -5.77 3.55
CA ALA A 97 14.92 -4.64 2.83
C ALA A 97 15.49 -3.31 3.33
N VAL A 98 15.54 -3.10 4.65
CA VAL A 98 16.13 -1.90 5.27
C VAL A 98 17.62 -1.82 4.96
N LYS A 99 18.38 -2.91 5.15
CA LYS A 99 19.82 -2.96 4.85
C LYS A 99 20.14 -2.58 3.40
N ARG A 100 19.24 -2.92 2.47
CA ARG A 100 19.41 -2.67 1.03
C ARG A 100 18.69 -1.41 0.54
N ASN A 101 18.05 -0.65 1.43
CA ASN A 101 17.23 0.51 1.10
C ASN A 101 16.15 0.21 0.05
N ILE A 102 15.44 -0.91 0.23
CA ILE A 102 14.33 -1.35 -0.60
C ILE A 102 13.03 -1.03 0.13
N CYS A 103 12.12 -0.32 -0.54
CA CYS A 103 10.81 0.00 0.00
C CYS A 103 9.82 -1.14 -0.28
N ILE A 104 9.16 -1.65 0.75
CA ILE A 104 8.10 -2.67 0.60
C ILE A 104 6.75 -1.97 0.41
N ILE A 105 5.94 -2.43 -0.54
CA ILE A 105 4.59 -1.89 -0.79
C ILE A 105 3.59 -3.05 -0.74
N THR A 106 2.55 -2.95 0.07
CA THR A 106 1.58 -4.03 0.24
C THR A 106 0.14 -3.54 0.43
N ASN A 107 -0.83 -4.36 0.02
CA ASN A 107 -2.26 -4.15 0.25
C ASN A 107 -2.80 -4.87 1.51
N MET A 108 -1.92 -5.44 2.33
CA MET A 108 -2.29 -6.16 3.56
C MET A 108 -2.97 -5.29 4.64
N GLY A 109 -3.17 -3.99 4.43
CA GLY A 109 -3.91 -3.13 5.37
C GLY A 109 -5.42 -3.38 5.39
N ALA A 110 -6.00 -3.90 4.29
CA ALA A 110 -7.43 -4.18 4.16
C ALA A 110 -8.32 -3.04 4.70
N MET A 111 -9.06 -3.28 5.78
CA MET A 111 -9.98 -2.32 6.41
C MET A 111 -9.35 -1.56 7.58
N ASP A 112 -8.20 -2.03 8.08
CA ASP A 112 -7.45 -1.38 9.14
C ASP A 112 -5.96 -1.16 8.80
N PRO A 113 -5.64 -0.32 7.79
CA PRO A 113 -4.26 0.07 7.50
C PRO A 113 -3.52 0.72 8.68
N PRO A 114 -4.14 1.55 9.54
CA PRO A 114 -3.49 2.05 10.75
C PRO A 114 -3.08 0.94 11.74
N GLY A 115 -3.94 -0.06 11.96
CA GLY A 115 -3.58 -1.22 12.80
C GLY A 115 -2.44 -2.04 12.21
N ALA A 116 -2.45 -2.25 10.88
CA ALA A 116 -1.34 -2.88 10.18
C ALA A 116 -0.03 -2.09 10.34
N GLN A 117 -0.07 -0.76 10.24
CA GLN A 117 1.08 0.11 10.45
C GLN A 117 1.68 -0.07 11.85
N GLN A 118 0.83 -0.05 12.88
CA GLN A 118 1.26 -0.24 14.26
C GLN A 118 1.93 -1.61 14.45
N ASN A 119 1.34 -2.67 13.90
CA ASN A 119 1.92 -4.02 13.94
C ASN A 119 3.31 -4.08 13.28
N VAL A 120 3.48 -3.45 12.11
CA VAL A 120 4.79 -3.39 11.43
C VAL A 120 5.83 -2.62 12.25
N ILE A 121 5.44 -1.52 12.89
CA ILE A 121 6.34 -0.74 13.77
C ILE A 121 6.78 -1.56 14.98
N GLU A 122 5.88 -2.31 15.60
CA GLU A 122 6.18 -3.21 16.72
C GLU A 122 7.14 -4.33 16.32
N ILE A 123 6.91 -4.95 15.16
CA ILE A 123 7.81 -5.97 14.63
C ILE A 123 9.20 -5.39 14.35
N ALA A 124 9.27 -4.24 13.67
CA ALA A 124 10.54 -3.59 13.41
C ALA A 124 11.30 -3.29 14.72
N SER A 125 10.59 -2.77 15.73
CA SER A 125 11.14 -2.52 17.06
C SER A 125 11.68 -3.80 17.71
N SER A 126 10.94 -4.91 17.62
CA SER A 126 11.38 -6.22 18.15
C SER A 126 12.63 -6.77 17.45
N LEU A 127 12.89 -6.35 16.21
CA LEU A 127 14.07 -6.71 15.42
C LEU A 127 15.24 -5.72 15.61
N GLY A 128 15.07 -4.68 16.45
CA GLY A 128 16.04 -3.61 16.63
C GLY A 128 16.18 -2.69 15.42
N LEU A 129 15.15 -2.59 14.57
CA LEU A 129 15.12 -1.76 13.38
C LEU A 129 14.29 -0.50 13.64
N SER A 130 14.81 0.65 13.20
CA SER A 130 14.04 1.89 13.09
C SER A 130 13.55 2.03 11.65
N VAL A 131 12.23 2.06 11.45
CA VAL A 131 11.60 2.12 10.12
C VAL A 131 10.54 3.22 10.06
N SER A 132 10.40 3.81 8.87
CA SER A 132 9.26 4.65 8.51
C SER A 132 8.21 3.82 7.79
N VAL A 133 6.98 3.82 8.29
CA VAL A 133 5.84 3.13 7.68
C VAL A 133 4.79 4.17 7.32
N ALA A 134 4.39 4.21 6.04
CA ALA A 134 3.32 5.08 5.57
C ALA A 134 2.08 4.27 5.20
N VAL A 135 0.90 4.86 5.39
CA VAL A 135 -0.38 4.25 5.04
C VAL A 135 -1.10 5.08 3.97
N ALA A 136 -1.66 4.40 2.98
CA ALA A 136 -2.48 5.00 1.93
C ALA A 136 -3.84 4.30 1.90
N TYR A 137 -4.86 4.97 2.42
CA TYR A 137 -6.19 4.41 2.63
C TYR A 137 -7.29 5.44 2.41
N GLU A 138 -8.50 4.96 2.11
CA GLU A 138 -9.69 5.79 1.97
C GLU A 138 -10.22 6.19 3.36
N VAL A 139 -10.55 7.47 3.55
CA VAL A 139 -11.21 7.98 4.76
C VAL A 139 -12.68 8.19 4.38
N SER A 140 -13.51 7.18 4.66
CA SER A 140 -14.96 7.05 4.40
C SER A 140 -15.70 8.23 3.72
N VAL A 141 -16.34 7.92 2.59
CA VAL A 141 -17.60 8.55 2.17
C VAL A 141 -18.75 7.78 2.84
N LYS A 142 -19.78 8.49 3.30
CA LYS A 142 -20.91 8.00 4.12
C LYS A 142 -21.86 7.00 3.45
N GLU A 143 -21.54 6.44 2.29
CA GLU A 143 -22.41 5.51 1.57
C GLU A 143 -21.87 4.08 1.65
N SER A 144 -22.48 3.32 2.55
CA SER A 144 -22.31 1.89 2.70
C SER A 144 -22.75 1.15 1.43
N GLY A 145 -21.81 0.76 0.58
CA GLY A 145 -22.10 -0.15 -0.53
C GLY A 145 -21.15 -0.11 -1.74
N ILE A 146 -20.32 0.94 -1.87
CA ILE A 146 -19.38 1.05 -3.00
C ILE A 146 -17.99 0.72 -2.48
N SER A 147 -17.43 -0.41 -2.93
CA SER A 147 -16.05 -0.75 -2.59
C SER A 147 -15.10 -0.08 -3.59
N THR A 148 -14.65 1.12 -3.26
CA THR A 148 -13.74 1.87 -4.12
C THR A 148 -12.32 1.29 -4.02
N TYR A 149 -11.68 1.09 -5.17
CA TYR A 149 -10.26 0.78 -5.22
C TYR A 149 -9.47 2.07 -5.32
N LEU A 150 -8.46 2.23 -4.46
CA LEU A 150 -7.50 3.32 -4.62
C LEU A 150 -6.70 3.16 -5.90
N GLY A 151 -6.45 4.28 -6.59
CA GLY A 151 -5.46 4.38 -7.65
C GLY A 151 -4.04 4.59 -7.11
N ALA A 152 -3.09 4.88 -8.00
CA ALA A 152 -1.67 5.05 -7.64
C ALA A 152 -1.38 6.35 -6.86
N ALA A 153 -2.22 7.38 -6.99
CA ALA A 153 -1.91 8.72 -6.49
C ALA A 153 -1.65 8.80 -4.97
N PRO A 154 -2.43 8.15 -4.09
CA PRO A 154 -2.15 8.13 -2.65
C PRO A 154 -0.78 7.49 -2.32
N ILE A 155 -0.42 6.39 -2.99
CA ILE A 155 0.88 5.74 -2.81
C ILE A 155 2.01 6.66 -3.26
N VAL A 156 1.86 7.35 -4.39
CA VAL A 156 2.87 8.31 -4.85
C VAL A 156 3.05 9.44 -3.83
N LYS A 157 1.96 9.97 -3.27
CA LYS A 157 2.04 10.99 -2.21
C LYS A 157 2.81 10.48 -0.99
N CYS A 158 2.64 9.20 -0.62
CA CYS A 158 3.41 8.58 0.45
C CYS A 158 4.91 8.52 0.12
N LEU A 159 5.25 8.06 -1.09
CA LEU A 159 6.62 7.96 -1.58
C LEU A 159 7.33 9.32 -1.58
N GLU A 160 6.68 10.35 -2.12
CA GLU A 160 7.27 11.69 -2.29
C GLU A 160 7.45 12.44 -0.97
N LYS A 161 6.53 12.25 -0.02
CA LYS A 161 6.51 13.03 1.23
C LYS A 161 7.31 12.37 2.35
N TYR A 162 7.21 11.06 2.50
CA TYR A 162 7.69 10.36 3.70
C TYR A 162 8.90 9.46 3.46
N HIS A 163 9.19 9.10 2.20
CA HIS A 163 10.26 8.18 1.83
C HIS A 163 10.32 6.93 2.75
N PRO A 164 9.20 6.18 2.86
CA PRO A 164 9.06 5.15 3.87
C PRO A 164 9.80 3.86 3.50
N ASN A 165 10.15 3.06 4.51
CA ASN A 165 10.62 1.69 4.31
C ASN A 165 9.47 0.75 3.93
N VAL A 166 8.26 1.04 4.39
CA VAL A 166 7.06 0.25 4.09
C VAL A 166 5.89 1.16 3.76
N ILE A 167 5.15 0.85 2.70
CA ILE A 167 3.83 1.41 2.41
C ILE A 167 2.78 0.32 2.56
N ILE A 168 1.76 0.61 3.35
CA ILE A 168 0.60 -0.26 3.53
C ILE A 168 -0.63 0.44 2.95
N THR A 169 -1.40 -0.28 2.15
CA THR A 169 -2.62 0.23 1.53
C THR A 169 -3.85 -0.52 2.03
N SER A 170 -5.00 0.14 1.97
CA SER A 170 -6.30 -0.52 2.01
C SER A 170 -6.60 -1.22 0.68
N ARG A 171 -7.87 -1.33 0.30
CA ARG A 171 -8.28 -1.68 -1.07
C ARG A 171 -7.63 -0.77 -2.11
N VAL A 172 -6.90 -1.37 -3.05
CA VAL A 172 -6.13 -0.67 -4.09
C VAL A 172 -6.11 -1.52 -5.35
N ALA A 173 -6.17 -0.89 -6.52
CA ALA A 173 -6.04 -1.62 -7.77
C ALA A 173 -4.63 -2.23 -7.86
N ASP A 174 -4.52 -3.50 -8.26
CA ASP A 174 -3.23 -4.22 -8.24
C ASP A 174 -2.16 -3.49 -9.09
N ALA A 175 -2.57 -3.00 -10.26
CA ALA A 175 -1.72 -2.19 -11.13
C ALA A 175 -1.17 -0.94 -10.43
N ALA A 176 -1.93 -0.32 -9.52
CA ALA A 176 -1.50 0.88 -8.82
C ALA A 176 -0.31 0.63 -7.87
N LEU A 177 -0.18 -0.57 -7.31
CA LEU A 177 0.98 -0.97 -6.49
C LEU A 177 2.29 -0.90 -7.28
N PHE A 178 2.24 -1.21 -8.58
CA PHE A 178 3.39 -1.18 -9.49
C PHE A 178 3.57 0.18 -10.19
N MET A 179 2.47 0.83 -10.58
CA MET A 179 2.54 2.14 -11.23
C MET A 179 3.04 3.22 -10.27
N ALA A 180 2.65 3.19 -9.00
CA ALA A 180 3.02 4.25 -8.08
C ALA A 180 4.54 4.42 -7.92
N PRO A 181 5.35 3.35 -7.76
CA PRO A 181 6.81 3.46 -7.81
C PRO A 181 7.38 4.02 -9.11
N MET A 182 6.75 3.77 -10.27
CA MET A 182 7.20 4.30 -11.56
C MET A 182 6.96 5.80 -11.69
N VAL A 183 5.89 6.30 -11.05
CA VAL A 183 5.50 7.70 -11.12
C VAL A 183 6.12 8.51 -9.97
N GLY A 184 6.17 7.95 -8.77
CA GLY A 184 6.60 8.60 -7.53
C GLY A 184 8.04 8.35 -7.13
N SER A 185 8.90 7.88 -8.04
CA SER A 185 10.27 7.45 -7.72
C SER A 185 11.08 8.64 -7.24
N GLY A 186 11.15 8.79 -5.92
CA GLY A 186 12.10 9.59 -5.18
C GLY A 186 13.10 8.68 -4.48
N PHE A 187 14.38 8.96 -4.75
CA PHE A 187 15.60 8.17 -4.50
C PHE A 187 15.86 7.04 -5.46
#